data_AF-A0A109IJS2-F1
#
_entry.id   AF-A0A109IJS2-F1
#
_cell.length_a   1.000
_cell.length_b   1.000
_cell.length_c   1.000
_cell.angle_alpha   90.00
_cell.angle_beta   90.00
_cell.angle_gamma   90.00
#
_symmetry.space_group_name_H-M   'P 1'
#
loop_
_entity.id
_entity.type
_entity.pdbx_description
1 polymer ?
#
loop_
_entity_poly.entity_id
_entity_poly.type
_entity_poly.pdbx_seq_one_letter_code
_entity_poly.pdbx_strand_id
1 'polypeptide(L)'
;MTTLDPALLDAALRLVRELTTDRAGMGEARRRLAPLRERWPGADPAIVRDEEAADGSVSFDVLLREPAGTVSVAYSPTPALPWPLRGAVRHSDLHLARVGTRTLRVGEALTALDFLWYDHDVLARLVDTGLVATELEQHPVEVDDDELQAAADAYRRAKGLLDAEATARWLTERGLSAEDFADLIAHTVAVARLRRQVVGDGLPSWFAAHRSSFDTLVIAWTAEGSPPTDRAAALPAVAAAVRAGRAAGILRTVAVAAPPELRAASGPVPTTIAGTAVTAVVVDREPAVLDGGTRALVERAMFDEWLARRRAETDVEWFWLPRDRTTRVR
;
A
#
# COMPACT_ATOMS: atom_id res chain seq x y z
N MET A 1 8.65 -39.07 27.68
CA MET A 1 8.33 -38.52 29.01
C MET A 1 9.60 -37.91 29.57
N THR A 2 9.55 -36.70 30.12
CA THR A 2 10.74 -36.06 30.72
C THR A 2 11.28 -36.91 31.87
N THR A 3 12.60 -36.91 32.02
CA THR A 3 13.34 -37.57 33.10
C THR A 3 13.60 -36.65 34.29
N LEU A 4 13.20 -35.38 34.18
CA LEU A 4 13.38 -34.38 35.22
C LEU A 4 12.50 -34.64 36.43
N ASP A 5 13.04 -34.34 37.61
CA ASP A 5 12.33 -34.40 38.89
C ASP A 5 11.10 -33.46 38.86
N PRO A 6 9.87 -33.93 39.12
CA PRO A 6 8.69 -33.08 39.21
C PRO A 6 8.86 -31.91 40.20
N ALA A 7 9.60 -32.11 41.29
CA ALA A 7 9.88 -31.04 42.25
C ALA A 7 10.78 -29.93 41.68
N LEU A 8 11.65 -30.26 40.72
CA LEU A 8 12.45 -29.27 39.99
C LEU A 8 11.57 -28.44 39.07
N LEU A 9 10.63 -29.07 38.35
CA LEU A 9 9.69 -28.35 37.47
C LEU A 9 8.81 -27.38 38.26
N ASP A 10 8.28 -27.82 39.40
CA ASP A 10 7.49 -26.95 40.30
C ASP A 10 8.32 -25.79 40.86
N ALA A 11 9.58 -26.05 41.24
CA ALA A 11 10.48 -25.00 41.72
C ALA A 11 10.83 -23.99 40.61
N ALA A 12 11.10 -24.47 39.40
CA ALA A 12 11.37 -23.64 38.22
C ALA A 12 10.16 -22.78 37.86
N LEU A 13 8.96 -23.36 37.82
CA LEU A 13 7.72 -22.63 37.53
C LEU A 13 7.45 -21.53 38.57
N ARG A 14 7.65 -21.84 39.85
CA ARG A 14 7.49 -20.87 40.94
C ARG A 14 8.49 -19.72 40.79
N LEU A 15 9.76 -20.05 40.54
CA LEU A 15 10.81 -19.05 40.33
C LEU A 15 10.48 -18.12 39.16
N VAL A 16 10.11 -18.66 38.01
CA VAL A 16 9.77 -17.85 36.82
C VAL A 16 8.59 -16.94 37.13
N ARG A 17 7.54 -17.46 37.78
CA ARG A 17 6.37 -16.67 38.16
C ARG A 17 6.74 -15.50 39.06
N GLU A 18 7.54 -15.73 40.10
CA GLU A 18 8.00 -14.70 41.02
C GLU A 18 8.85 -13.65 40.31
N LEU A 19 9.81 -14.07 39.47
CA LEU A 19 10.68 -13.14 38.73
C LEU A 19 9.91 -12.27 37.74
N THR A 20 8.92 -12.85 37.05
CA THR A 20 8.03 -12.11 36.13
C THR A 20 7.13 -11.14 36.89
N THR A 21 6.55 -11.56 38.02
CA THR A 21 5.71 -10.68 38.85
C THR A 21 6.50 -9.52 39.46
N ASP A 22 7.72 -9.79 39.95
CA ASP A 22 8.57 -8.79 40.59
C ASP A 22 9.33 -7.91 39.59
N ARG A 23 9.27 -8.22 38.29
CA ARG A 23 10.06 -7.58 37.22
C ARG A 23 11.56 -7.50 37.59
N ALA A 24 12.09 -8.62 38.08
CA ALA A 24 13.46 -8.68 38.56
C ALA A 24 14.48 -8.28 37.48
N GLY A 25 15.64 -7.75 37.90
CA GLY A 25 16.79 -7.59 37.02
C GLY A 25 17.58 -8.90 36.86
N MET A 26 18.42 -9.01 35.82
CA MET A 26 19.23 -10.22 35.58
C MET A 26 20.15 -10.62 36.75
N GLY A 27 20.66 -9.65 37.50
CA GLY A 27 21.48 -9.93 38.70
C GLY A 27 20.68 -10.60 39.81
N GLU A 28 19.44 -10.17 40.04
CA GLU A 28 18.54 -10.76 41.02
C GLU A 28 18.04 -12.13 40.56
N ALA A 29 17.68 -12.26 39.28
CA ALA A 29 17.27 -13.51 38.68
C ALA A 29 18.32 -14.62 38.85
N ARG A 30 19.61 -14.29 38.62
CA ARG A 30 20.73 -15.22 38.83
C ARG A 30 20.91 -15.62 40.30
N ARG A 31 20.72 -14.68 41.24
CA ARG A 31 20.77 -15.00 42.68
C ARG A 31 19.65 -15.96 43.08
N ARG A 32 18.42 -15.70 42.65
CA ARG A 32 17.26 -16.55 42.97
C ARG A 32 17.28 -17.91 42.26
N LEU A 33 18.05 -18.06 41.17
CA LEU A 33 18.31 -19.34 40.51
C LEU A 33 19.31 -20.23 41.28
N ALA A 34 20.20 -19.65 42.11
CA ALA A 34 21.28 -20.38 42.77
C ALA A 34 20.79 -21.59 43.61
N PRO A 35 19.71 -21.49 44.41
CA PRO A 35 19.19 -22.65 45.15
C PRO A 35 18.76 -23.82 44.25
N LEU A 36 18.26 -23.55 43.04
CA LEU A 36 17.91 -24.60 42.08
C LEU A 36 19.16 -25.30 41.54
N ARG A 37 20.24 -24.55 41.29
CA ARG A 37 21.53 -25.10 40.84
C ARG A 37 22.19 -25.96 41.91
N GLU A 38 22.14 -25.52 43.16
CA GLU A 38 22.69 -26.27 44.29
C GLU A 38 21.94 -27.57 44.53
N ARG A 39 20.61 -27.54 44.42
CA ARG A 39 19.75 -28.69 44.69
C ARG A 39 19.67 -29.68 43.52
N TRP A 40 19.74 -29.21 42.27
CA TRP A 40 19.72 -30.06 41.08
C TRP A 40 20.85 -29.71 40.10
N PRO A 41 22.11 -29.95 40.49
CA PRO A 41 23.27 -29.60 39.65
C PRO A 41 23.28 -30.35 38.32
N GLY A 42 22.77 -31.59 38.29
CA GLY A 42 22.69 -32.40 37.06
C GLY A 42 21.74 -31.87 35.99
N ALA A 43 20.79 -31.01 36.36
CA ALA A 43 19.87 -30.38 35.41
C ALA A 43 20.41 -29.06 34.81
N ASP A 44 21.61 -28.61 35.22
CA ASP A 44 22.26 -27.37 34.79
C ASP A 44 21.30 -26.17 34.61
N PRO A 45 20.54 -25.75 35.66
CA PRO A 45 19.53 -24.71 35.49
C PRO A 45 20.15 -23.40 34.98
N ALA A 46 19.58 -22.86 33.90
CA ALA A 46 19.93 -21.55 33.36
C ALA A 46 18.70 -20.66 33.31
N ILE A 47 18.90 -19.34 33.31
CA ILE A 47 17.82 -18.37 33.20
C ILE A 47 18.06 -17.43 32.04
N VAL A 48 17.00 -17.18 31.29
CA VAL A 48 16.95 -16.23 30.20
C VAL A 48 15.94 -15.16 30.56
N ARG A 49 16.26 -13.90 30.25
CA ARG A 49 15.35 -12.75 30.34
C ARG A 49 15.08 -12.25 28.95
N ASP A 50 13.82 -11.94 28.70
CA ASP A 50 13.36 -11.30 27.49
C ASP A 50 12.61 -10.02 27.79
N GLU A 51 12.63 -9.09 26.86
CA GLU A 51 11.94 -7.81 26.95
C GLU A 51 11.20 -7.53 25.65
N GLU A 52 9.87 -7.42 25.75
CA GLU A 52 9.00 -7.16 24.61
C GLU A 52 9.16 -5.71 24.14
N ALA A 53 9.55 -5.52 22.88
CA ALA A 53 9.80 -4.19 22.33
C ALA A 53 8.52 -3.33 22.24
N ALA A 54 7.36 -3.97 22.09
CA ALA A 54 6.09 -3.25 21.90
C ALA A 54 5.55 -2.60 23.19
N ASP A 55 5.74 -3.23 24.35
CA ASP A 55 5.17 -2.76 25.62
C ASP A 55 6.16 -2.73 26.79
N GLY A 56 7.42 -3.10 26.55
CA GLY A 56 8.48 -3.18 27.57
C GLY A 56 8.25 -4.29 28.61
N SER A 57 7.34 -5.23 28.36
CA SER A 57 7.07 -6.32 29.30
C SER A 57 8.26 -7.27 29.39
N VAL A 58 8.63 -7.64 30.61
CA VAL A 58 9.78 -8.52 30.88
C VAL A 58 9.27 -9.92 31.22
N SER A 59 9.81 -10.94 30.58
CA SER A 59 9.53 -12.34 30.88
C SER A 59 10.81 -13.12 31.17
N PHE A 60 10.66 -14.26 31.85
CA PHE A 60 11.75 -15.14 32.23
C PHE A 60 11.44 -16.56 31.80
N ASP A 61 12.47 -17.27 31.37
CA ASP A 61 12.43 -18.70 31.10
C ASP A 61 13.55 -19.38 31.90
N VAL A 62 13.22 -20.50 32.55
CA VAL A 62 14.22 -21.38 33.16
C VAL A 62 14.47 -22.56 32.23
N LEU A 63 15.72 -22.71 31.80
CA LEU A 63 16.17 -23.81 30.95
C LEU A 63 16.76 -24.90 31.83
N LEU A 64 16.29 -26.14 31.62
CA LEU A 64 16.70 -27.33 32.34
C LEU A 64 17.23 -28.36 31.33
N ARG A 65 18.44 -28.88 31.56
CA ARG A 65 19.05 -29.89 30.69
C ARG A 65 18.64 -31.29 31.12
N GLU A 66 18.31 -32.13 30.16
CA GLU A 66 18.17 -33.58 30.33
C GLU A 66 18.91 -34.33 29.21
N PRO A 67 19.19 -35.64 29.32
CA PRO A 67 19.99 -36.35 28.32
C PRO A 67 19.44 -36.27 26.88
N ALA A 68 18.11 -36.16 26.75
CA ALA A 68 17.43 -36.09 25.45
C ALA A 68 17.27 -34.65 24.90
N GLY A 69 17.65 -33.61 25.66
CA GLY A 69 17.49 -32.24 25.20
C GLY A 69 17.45 -31.18 26.31
N THR A 70 16.71 -30.10 26.05
CA THR A 70 16.51 -29.00 26.99
C THR A 70 15.02 -28.73 27.14
N VAL A 71 14.57 -28.65 28.38
CA VAL A 71 13.20 -28.28 28.76
C VAL A 71 13.20 -26.81 29.14
N SER A 72 12.35 -26.00 28.49
CA SER A 72 12.07 -24.63 28.92
C SER A 72 10.83 -24.60 29.80
N VAL A 73 10.93 -23.93 30.95
CA VAL A 73 9.81 -23.63 31.84
C VAL A 73 9.57 -22.13 31.78
N ALA A 74 8.39 -21.73 31.31
CA ALA A 74 7.99 -20.34 31.13
C ALA A 74 6.64 -20.05 31.79
N TYR A 75 6.43 -18.80 32.22
CA TYR A 75 5.15 -18.31 32.71
C TYR A 75 4.86 -16.95 32.10
N SER A 76 3.59 -16.70 31.77
CA SER A 76 3.15 -15.40 31.27
C SER A 76 1.82 -15.00 31.88
N PRO A 77 1.71 -13.81 32.50
CA PRO A 77 0.45 -13.32 33.02
C PRO A 77 -0.44 -12.87 31.87
N THR A 78 -1.75 -13.16 31.93
CA THR A 78 -2.72 -12.66 30.94
C THR A 78 -2.67 -11.13 30.85
N PRO A 79 -2.63 -10.52 29.65
CA PRO A 79 -2.79 -11.11 28.30
C PRO A 79 -1.49 -11.54 27.60
N ALA A 80 -0.36 -11.58 28.30
CA ALA A 80 0.95 -11.82 27.71
C ALA A 80 1.15 -13.29 27.29
N LEU A 81 1.93 -13.52 26.23
CA LEU A 81 2.23 -14.86 25.71
C LEU A 81 3.61 -15.36 26.19
N PRO A 82 3.86 -16.68 26.32
CA PRO A 82 5.20 -17.21 26.55
C PRO A 82 6.17 -16.90 25.40
N TRP A 83 7.47 -16.76 25.68
CA TRP A 83 8.52 -16.47 24.67
C TRP A 83 8.34 -17.28 23.38
N PRO A 84 8.16 -18.62 23.39
CA PRO A 84 8.09 -19.39 22.14
C PRO A 84 6.96 -18.96 21.19
N LEU A 85 5.98 -18.23 21.71
CA LEU A 85 4.88 -17.64 20.94
C LEU A 85 5.08 -16.14 20.65
N ARG A 86 6.02 -15.47 21.33
CA ARG A 86 6.43 -14.09 21.05
C ARG A 86 7.37 -14.09 19.84
N GLY A 87 6.90 -13.51 18.73
CA GLY A 87 7.59 -13.54 17.44
C GLY A 87 7.01 -14.54 16.43
N ALA A 88 6.11 -15.44 16.85
CA ALA A 88 5.32 -16.25 15.91
C ALA A 88 4.22 -15.41 15.24
N VAL A 89 3.74 -14.36 15.91
CA VAL A 89 2.81 -13.35 15.39
C VAL A 89 3.04 -12.04 16.15
N ARG A 90 3.36 -10.92 15.47
CA ARG A 90 3.46 -9.62 16.14
C ARG A 90 2.06 -9.16 16.55
N HIS A 91 1.93 -8.40 17.64
CA HIS A 91 0.64 -7.84 18.05
C HIS A 91 0.02 -6.93 16.96
N SER A 92 0.87 -6.27 16.16
CA SER A 92 0.49 -5.52 14.95
C SER A 92 -0.14 -6.38 13.85
N ASP A 93 0.14 -7.68 13.84
CA ASP A 93 -0.34 -8.61 12.81
C ASP A 93 -1.78 -9.08 13.10
N LEU A 94 -2.28 -8.85 14.33
CA LEU A 94 -3.61 -9.27 14.77
C LEU A 94 -4.51 -8.12 15.17
N HIS A 95 -3.96 -6.99 15.61
CA HIS A 95 -4.73 -5.84 16.10
C HIS A 95 -4.44 -4.59 15.27
N LEU A 96 -5.47 -4.05 14.61
CA LEU A 96 -5.36 -2.90 13.74
C LEU A 96 -5.51 -1.57 14.49
N ALA A 97 -6.53 -1.48 15.36
CA ALA A 97 -6.85 -0.23 16.05
C ALA A 97 -7.55 -0.49 17.39
N ARG A 98 -7.55 0.51 18.28
CA ARG A 98 -8.36 0.49 19.50
C ARG A 98 -9.31 1.68 19.51
N VAL A 99 -10.60 1.40 19.65
CA VAL A 99 -11.68 2.40 19.72
C VAL A 99 -12.33 2.28 21.10
N GLY A 100 -11.97 3.18 22.01
CA GLY A 100 -12.34 3.09 23.42
C GLY A 100 -11.77 1.84 24.08
N THR A 101 -12.64 0.95 24.55
CA THR A 101 -12.28 -0.35 25.16
C THR A 101 -12.24 -1.50 24.16
N ARG A 102 -12.68 -1.29 22.91
CA ARG A 102 -12.71 -2.33 21.89
C ARG A 102 -11.43 -2.30 21.06
N THR A 103 -10.79 -3.46 20.93
CA THR A 103 -9.69 -3.67 19.98
C THR A 103 -10.26 -4.23 18.67
N LEU A 104 -10.03 -3.53 17.57
CA LEU A 104 -10.31 -3.96 16.21
C LEU A 104 -9.19 -4.88 15.73
N ARG A 105 -9.53 -6.10 15.31
CA ARG A 105 -8.58 -7.06 14.76
C ARG A 105 -8.32 -6.84 13.27
N VAL A 106 -7.15 -7.25 12.78
CA VAL A 106 -6.82 -7.22 11.35
C VAL A 106 -7.86 -8.00 10.53
N GLY A 107 -8.27 -9.19 10.97
CA GLY A 107 -9.31 -9.96 10.28
C GLY A 107 -10.69 -9.28 10.26
N GLU A 108 -11.08 -8.60 11.35
CA GLU A 108 -12.32 -7.80 11.40
C GLU A 108 -12.23 -6.59 10.46
N ALA A 109 -11.08 -5.93 10.39
CA ALA A 109 -10.84 -4.84 9.47
C ALA A 109 -10.85 -5.30 8.01
N LEU A 110 -10.20 -6.42 7.69
CA LEU A 110 -10.25 -7.01 6.35
C LEU A 110 -11.67 -7.39 5.94
N THR A 111 -12.51 -7.83 6.88
CA THR A 111 -13.94 -8.07 6.63
C THR A 111 -14.69 -6.75 6.36
N ALA A 112 -14.38 -5.69 7.10
CA ALA A 112 -14.94 -4.36 6.86
C ALA A 112 -14.45 -3.74 5.54
N LEU A 113 -13.29 -4.16 5.04
CA LEU A 113 -12.72 -3.78 3.74
C LEU A 113 -13.25 -4.60 2.57
N ASP A 114 -14.28 -5.45 2.74
CA ASP A 114 -14.92 -6.21 1.65
C ASP A 114 -15.42 -5.29 0.51
N PHE A 115 -15.71 -4.02 0.81
CA PHE A 115 -16.07 -3.04 -0.22
C PHE A 115 -14.97 -2.82 -1.28
N LEU A 116 -13.69 -3.01 -0.90
CA LEU A 116 -12.56 -2.91 -1.82
C LEU A 116 -12.64 -3.94 -2.94
N TRP A 117 -13.41 -5.02 -2.77
CA TRP A 117 -13.62 -6.01 -3.82
C TRP A 117 -14.51 -5.51 -4.96
N TYR A 118 -15.48 -4.64 -4.66
CA TYR A 118 -16.35 -4.04 -5.67
C TYR A 118 -15.65 -2.88 -6.41
N ASP A 119 -14.49 -2.46 -5.91
CA ASP A 119 -13.64 -1.45 -6.53
C ASP A 119 -12.45 -2.13 -7.23
N HIS A 120 -12.67 -2.53 -8.48
CA HIS A 120 -11.65 -3.15 -9.31
C HIS A 120 -10.40 -2.29 -9.48
N ASP A 121 -10.50 -0.97 -9.40
CA ASP A 121 -9.37 -0.06 -9.57
C ASP A 121 -8.43 -0.13 -8.37
N VAL A 122 -8.96 -0.28 -7.15
CA VAL A 122 -8.13 -0.44 -5.95
C VAL A 122 -7.41 -1.78 -5.97
N LEU A 123 -8.09 -2.87 -6.33
CA LEU A 123 -7.45 -4.18 -6.47
C LEU A 123 -6.34 -4.17 -7.53
N ALA A 124 -6.62 -3.59 -8.70
CA ALA A 124 -5.63 -3.47 -9.77
C ALA A 124 -4.40 -2.69 -9.29
N ARG A 125 -4.60 -1.61 -8.54
CA ARG A 125 -3.51 -0.80 -7.98
C ARG A 125 -2.66 -1.54 -6.96
N LEU A 126 -3.26 -2.41 -6.14
CA LEU A 126 -2.52 -3.25 -5.21
C LEU A 126 -1.64 -4.26 -5.95
N VAL A 127 -2.19 -4.91 -6.98
CA VAL A 127 -1.43 -5.81 -7.85
C VAL A 127 -0.31 -5.07 -8.56
N ASP A 128 -0.58 -3.88 -9.11
CA ASP A 128 0.42 -3.06 -9.80
C ASP A 128 1.59 -2.69 -8.88
N THR A 129 1.30 -2.41 -7.61
CA THR A 129 2.33 -2.13 -6.60
C THR A 129 3.27 -3.33 -6.42
N GLY A 130 2.69 -4.54 -6.33
CA GLY A 130 3.47 -5.78 -6.22
C GLY A 130 4.28 -6.10 -7.49
N LEU A 131 3.70 -5.87 -8.67
CA LEU A 131 4.37 -6.08 -9.96
C LEU A 131 5.57 -5.13 -10.13
N VAL A 132 5.39 -3.87 -9.77
CA VAL A 132 6.46 -2.86 -9.82
C VAL A 132 7.58 -3.21 -8.84
N ALA A 133 7.24 -3.61 -7.61
CA ALA A 133 8.24 -4.05 -6.63
C ALA A 133 9.03 -5.26 -7.14
N THR A 134 8.32 -6.27 -7.65
CA THR A 134 8.95 -7.48 -8.24
C THR A 134 9.90 -7.13 -9.39
N GLU A 135 9.51 -6.21 -10.27
CA GLU A 135 10.35 -5.80 -11.39
C GLU A 135 11.61 -5.07 -10.93
N LEU A 136 11.48 -4.19 -9.93
CA LEU A 136 12.61 -3.47 -9.33
C LEU A 136 13.56 -4.37 -8.54
N GLU A 137 13.05 -5.45 -7.93
CA GLU A 137 13.89 -6.46 -7.28
C GLU A 137 14.68 -7.29 -8.30
N GLN A 138 14.05 -7.68 -9.41
CA GLN A 138 14.69 -8.46 -10.47
C GLN A 138 15.67 -7.64 -11.31
N HIS A 139 15.36 -6.36 -11.50
CA HIS A 139 16.18 -5.42 -12.26
C HIS A 139 16.43 -4.18 -11.39
N PRO A 140 17.36 -4.27 -10.43
CA PRO A 140 17.69 -3.15 -9.56
C PRO A 140 18.14 -1.95 -10.38
N VAL A 141 17.55 -0.80 -10.06
CA VAL A 141 17.88 0.45 -10.70
C VAL A 141 18.80 1.23 -9.76
N GLU A 142 20.05 1.43 -10.16
CA GLU A 142 21.01 2.20 -9.36
C GLU A 142 20.63 3.68 -9.33
N VAL A 143 20.17 4.18 -8.19
CA VAL A 143 19.84 5.61 -8.01
C VAL A 143 21.05 6.33 -7.46
N ASP A 144 21.43 7.43 -8.12
CA ASP A 144 22.51 8.30 -7.67
C ASP A 144 22.02 9.28 -6.59
N ASP A 145 22.91 9.67 -5.68
CA ASP A 145 22.60 10.53 -4.53
C ASP A 145 22.05 11.90 -4.97
N ASP A 146 22.54 12.47 -6.07
CA ASP A 146 22.06 13.77 -6.57
C ASP A 146 20.61 13.66 -7.08
N GLU A 147 20.25 12.54 -7.72
CA GLU A 147 18.88 12.29 -8.17
C GLU A 147 17.95 12.03 -6.99
N LEU A 148 18.41 11.31 -5.96
CA LEU A 148 17.67 11.07 -4.73
C LEU A 148 17.36 12.41 -4.03
N GLN A 149 18.36 13.28 -3.91
CA GLN A 149 18.19 14.59 -3.29
C GLN A 149 17.24 15.48 -4.10
N ALA A 150 17.38 15.53 -5.42
CA ALA A 150 16.47 16.28 -6.28
C ALA A 150 15.01 15.80 -6.18
N ALA A 151 14.82 14.48 -6.08
CA ALA A 151 13.51 13.86 -5.89
C ALA A 151 12.93 14.17 -4.50
N ALA A 152 13.75 14.10 -3.45
CA ALA A 152 13.34 14.48 -2.09
C ALA A 152 12.86 15.93 -2.05
N ASP A 153 13.59 16.85 -2.70
CA ASP A 153 13.23 18.27 -2.75
C ASP A 153 11.97 18.51 -3.59
N ALA A 154 11.79 17.78 -4.70
CA ALA A 154 10.56 17.83 -5.47
C ALA A 154 9.35 17.32 -4.66
N TYR A 155 9.53 16.23 -3.92
CA TYR A 155 8.51 15.67 -3.04
C TYR A 155 8.13 16.66 -1.93
N ARG A 156 9.13 17.24 -1.27
CA ARG A 156 8.95 18.29 -0.25
C ARG A 156 8.16 19.48 -0.80
N ARG A 157 8.55 20.01 -1.97
CA ARG A 157 7.82 21.10 -2.64
C ARG A 157 6.37 20.75 -2.94
N ALA A 158 6.11 19.56 -3.48
CA ALA A 158 4.75 19.10 -3.80
C ALA A 158 3.86 18.93 -2.56
N LYS A 159 4.47 18.67 -1.40
CA LYS A 159 3.77 18.50 -0.11
C LYS A 159 3.79 19.76 0.76
N GLY A 160 4.39 20.86 0.31
CA GLY A 160 4.53 22.09 1.09
C GLY A 160 5.49 21.97 2.27
N LEU A 161 6.41 21.00 2.27
CA LEU A 161 7.40 20.74 3.32
C LEU A 161 8.66 21.58 3.08
N LEU A 162 8.51 22.91 3.13
CA LEU A 162 9.53 23.85 2.65
C LEU A 162 10.70 24.04 3.63
N ASP A 163 10.59 23.52 4.84
CA ASP A 163 11.64 23.58 5.86
C ASP A 163 11.78 22.23 6.60
N ALA A 164 12.88 22.11 7.36
CA ALA A 164 13.21 20.89 8.09
C ALA A 164 12.21 20.58 9.21
N GLU A 165 11.63 21.60 9.85
CA GLU A 165 10.68 21.42 10.94
C GLU A 165 9.34 20.87 10.43
N ALA A 166 8.84 21.42 9.31
CA ALA A 166 7.66 20.95 8.61
C ALA A 166 7.84 19.50 8.16
N THR A 167 9.02 19.14 7.64
CA THR A 167 9.35 17.77 7.26
C THR A 167 9.35 16.84 8.48
N ALA A 168 10.03 17.21 9.57
CA ALA A 168 10.08 16.40 10.79
C ALA A 168 8.69 16.19 11.42
N ARG A 169 7.85 17.23 11.41
CA ARG A 169 6.45 17.14 11.87
C ARG A 169 5.63 16.20 11.00
N TRP A 170 5.74 16.33 9.68
CA TRP A 170 5.05 15.45 8.72
C TRP A 170 5.43 13.98 8.87
N LEU A 171 6.70 13.70 9.16
CA LEU A 171 7.21 12.36 9.46
C LEU A 171 6.63 11.83 10.76
N THR A 172 6.68 12.63 11.83
CA THR A 172 6.14 12.26 13.15
C THR A 172 4.64 11.97 13.09
N GLU A 173 3.86 12.83 12.42
CA GLU A 173 2.41 12.66 12.23
C GLU A 173 2.04 11.36 11.49
N ARG A 174 2.96 10.85 10.67
CA ARG A 174 2.79 9.62 9.89
C ARG A 174 3.47 8.41 10.51
N GLY A 175 4.15 8.58 11.64
CA GLY A 175 4.95 7.52 12.26
C GLY A 175 6.11 7.04 11.39
N LEU A 176 6.63 7.91 10.52
CA LEU A 176 7.75 7.61 9.63
C LEU A 176 9.06 8.11 10.23
N SER A 177 10.11 7.30 10.11
CA SER A 177 11.47 7.73 10.38
C SER A 177 12.07 8.48 9.19
N ALA A 178 13.27 9.05 9.38
CA ALA A 178 14.02 9.64 8.27
C ALA A 178 14.50 8.59 7.25
N GLU A 179 14.74 7.35 7.71
CA GLU A 179 15.09 6.21 6.87
C GLU A 179 13.88 5.79 6.01
N ASP A 180 12.69 5.66 6.60
CA ASP A 180 11.45 5.38 5.85
C ASP A 180 11.18 6.44 4.78
N PHE A 181 11.52 7.70 5.06
CA PHE A 181 11.42 8.77 4.08
C PHE A 181 12.43 8.59 2.94
N ALA A 182 13.68 8.27 3.24
CA ALA A 182 14.70 8.02 2.23
C ALA A 182 14.28 6.84 1.33
N ASP A 183 13.77 5.76 1.92
CA ASP A 183 13.27 4.59 1.19
C ASP A 183 12.07 4.94 0.30
N LEU A 184 11.13 5.76 0.79
CA LEU A 184 10.01 6.26 -0.01
C LEU A 184 10.48 7.06 -1.22
N ILE A 185 11.50 7.91 -1.05
CA ILE A 185 12.07 8.69 -2.14
C ILE A 185 12.81 7.79 -3.12
N ALA A 186 13.66 6.88 -2.64
CA ALA A 186 14.39 5.91 -3.46
C ALA A 186 13.41 5.08 -4.31
N HIS A 187 12.35 4.58 -3.69
CA HIS A 187 11.29 3.85 -4.39
C HIS A 187 10.63 4.73 -5.46
N THR A 188 10.29 5.98 -5.16
CA THR A 188 9.69 6.91 -6.13
C THR A 188 10.59 7.14 -7.35
N VAL A 189 11.90 7.29 -7.13
CA VAL A 189 12.88 7.47 -8.23
C VAL A 189 13.00 6.19 -9.05
N ALA A 190 13.10 5.03 -8.39
CA ALA A 190 13.19 3.74 -9.04
C ALA A 190 11.97 3.47 -9.95
N VAL A 191 10.76 3.75 -9.47
CA VAL A 191 9.53 3.64 -10.28
C VAL A 191 9.54 4.61 -11.46
N ALA A 192 10.00 5.85 -11.28
CA ALA A 192 10.10 6.81 -12.37
C ALA A 192 11.09 6.35 -13.45
N ARG A 193 12.24 5.80 -13.04
CA ARG A 193 13.23 5.21 -13.96
C ARG A 193 12.70 3.99 -14.68
N LEU A 194 12.03 3.08 -13.98
CA LEU A 194 11.37 1.92 -14.59
C LEU A 194 10.38 2.37 -15.66
N ARG A 195 9.56 3.38 -15.38
CA ARG A 195 8.65 3.95 -16.39
C ARG A 195 9.40 4.47 -17.61
N ARG A 196 10.50 5.21 -17.42
CA ARG A 196 11.34 5.68 -18.54
C ARG A 196 11.91 4.53 -19.36
N GLN A 197 12.34 3.45 -18.71
CA GLN A 197 12.88 2.26 -19.37
C GLN A 197 11.80 1.49 -20.16
N VAL A 198 10.60 1.34 -19.58
CA VAL A 198 9.46 0.69 -20.25
C VAL A 198 9.03 1.47 -21.50
N VAL A 199 9.02 2.79 -21.40
CA VAL A 199 8.70 3.67 -22.54
C VAL A 199 9.80 3.61 -23.60
N GLY A 200 11.06 3.78 -23.18
CA GLY A 200 12.25 3.74 -24.01
C GLY A 200 12.16 4.60 -25.28
N ASP A 201 12.80 4.12 -26.34
CA ASP A 201 12.80 4.76 -27.66
C ASP A 201 11.52 4.45 -28.48
N GLY A 202 10.64 3.59 -27.97
CA GLY A 202 9.41 3.17 -28.65
C GLY A 202 8.30 4.22 -28.67
N LEU A 203 8.45 5.31 -27.91
CA LEU A 203 7.43 6.33 -27.74
C LEU A 203 6.93 6.96 -29.05
N PRO A 204 7.79 7.41 -29.99
CA PRO A 204 7.31 8.01 -31.24
C PRO A 204 6.50 7.02 -32.10
N SER A 205 6.94 5.77 -32.20
CA SER A 205 6.23 4.72 -32.95
C SER A 205 4.91 4.35 -32.30
N TRP A 206 4.89 4.23 -30.96
CA TRP A 206 3.67 3.91 -30.22
C TRP A 206 2.66 5.05 -30.33
N PHE A 207 3.10 6.31 -30.21
CA PHE A 207 2.25 7.48 -30.42
C PHE A 207 1.68 7.53 -31.83
N ALA A 208 2.48 7.25 -32.87
CA ALA A 208 1.99 7.22 -34.24
C ALA A 208 0.87 6.18 -34.43
N ALA A 209 0.98 5.02 -33.79
CA ALA A 209 -0.04 3.96 -33.84
C ALA A 209 -1.31 4.29 -33.04
N HIS A 210 -1.19 5.07 -31.95
CA HIS A 210 -2.30 5.38 -31.03
C HIS A 210 -2.75 6.83 -31.05
N ARG A 211 -2.33 7.61 -32.06
CA ARG A 211 -2.46 9.06 -32.11
C ARG A 211 -3.88 9.56 -31.83
N SER A 212 -4.88 8.91 -32.42
CA SER A 212 -6.29 9.31 -32.30
C SER A 212 -6.82 9.26 -30.86
N SER A 213 -6.22 8.45 -30.00
CA SER A 213 -6.55 8.39 -28.57
C SER A 213 -6.09 9.64 -27.81
N PHE A 214 -5.21 10.45 -28.40
CA PHE A 214 -4.67 11.67 -27.82
C PHE A 214 -5.15 12.93 -28.54
N ASP A 215 -6.06 12.81 -29.52
CA ASP A 215 -6.64 13.97 -30.18
C ASP A 215 -7.37 14.85 -29.17
N THR A 216 -7.33 16.16 -29.37
CA THR A 216 -8.13 17.08 -28.56
C THR A 216 -9.55 17.11 -29.12
N LEU A 217 -10.50 16.68 -28.30
CA LEU A 217 -11.92 16.72 -28.61
C LEU A 217 -12.49 18.09 -28.23
N VAL A 218 -13.22 18.70 -29.16
CA VAL A 218 -14.08 19.86 -28.87
C VAL A 218 -15.50 19.34 -28.73
N ILE A 219 -16.07 19.48 -27.53
CA ILE A 219 -17.34 18.88 -27.16
C ILE A 219 -18.34 19.99 -26.86
N ALA A 220 -19.46 20.01 -27.58
CA ALA A 220 -20.60 20.87 -27.25
C ALA A 220 -21.62 20.08 -26.43
N TRP A 221 -22.20 20.69 -25.40
CA TRP A 221 -23.17 20.02 -24.55
C TRP A 221 -24.28 20.95 -24.07
N THR A 222 -25.45 20.38 -23.81
CA THR A 222 -26.61 21.06 -23.23
C THR A 222 -27.33 20.12 -22.24
N ALA A 223 -27.84 20.65 -21.13
CA ALA A 223 -28.67 19.90 -20.19
C ALA A 223 -30.06 19.60 -20.75
N GLU A 224 -30.53 20.44 -21.66
CA GLU A 224 -31.83 20.28 -22.34
C GLU A 224 -31.64 20.27 -23.86
N GLY A 225 -32.30 19.32 -24.53
CA GLY A 225 -32.20 19.13 -25.98
C GLY A 225 -30.91 18.47 -26.43
N SER A 226 -30.58 18.64 -27.71
CA SER A 226 -29.36 18.08 -28.31
C SER A 226 -28.61 19.15 -29.10
N PRO A 227 -27.31 19.37 -28.83
CA PRO A 227 -26.49 20.25 -29.66
C PRO A 227 -26.35 19.70 -31.09
N PRO A 228 -26.29 20.56 -32.11
CA PRO A 228 -25.91 20.17 -33.47
C PRO A 228 -24.53 19.49 -33.52
N THR A 229 -24.34 18.57 -34.45
CA THR A 229 -23.04 17.91 -34.72
C THR A 229 -22.03 18.82 -35.40
N ASP A 230 -22.50 19.77 -36.20
CA ASP A 230 -21.66 20.74 -36.89
C ASP A 230 -21.15 21.84 -35.93
N ARG A 231 -19.83 22.12 -35.95
CA ARG A 231 -19.18 23.10 -35.08
C ARG A 231 -19.75 24.51 -35.26
N ALA A 232 -20.04 24.92 -36.51
CA ALA A 232 -20.54 26.26 -36.80
C ALA A 232 -21.98 26.47 -36.29
N ALA A 233 -22.79 25.42 -36.26
CA ALA A 233 -24.14 25.43 -35.69
C ALA A 233 -24.15 25.22 -34.16
N ALA A 234 -23.22 24.43 -33.63
CA ALA A 234 -23.17 24.08 -32.21
C ALA A 234 -22.84 25.27 -31.30
N LEU A 235 -21.88 26.12 -31.70
CA LEU A 235 -21.48 27.29 -30.91
C LEU A 235 -22.63 28.29 -30.69
N PRO A 236 -23.37 28.73 -31.74
CA PRO A 236 -24.58 29.53 -31.57
C PRO A 236 -25.65 28.86 -30.72
N ALA A 237 -25.87 27.55 -30.88
CA ALA A 237 -26.87 26.80 -30.13
C ALA A 237 -26.56 26.77 -28.63
N VAL A 238 -25.29 26.50 -28.26
CA VAL A 238 -24.81 26.57 -26.87
C VAL A 238 -24.95 27.98 -26.33
N ALA A 239 -24.52 29.00 -27.08
CA ALA A 239 -24.64 30.40 -26.66
C ALA A 239 -26.11 30.83 -26.44
N ALA A 240 -27.04 30.33 -27.26
CA ALA A 240 -28.46 30.58 -27.10
C ALA A 240 -29.04 29.87 -25.87
N ALA A 241 -28.61 28.64 -25.58
CA ALA A 241 -28.98 27.93 -24.36
C ALA A 241 -28.51 28.66 -23.10
N VAL A 242 -27.24 29.08 -23.06
CA VAL A 242 -26.68 29.87 -21.95
C VAL A 242 -27.45 31.19 -21.77
N ARG A 243 -27.73 31.93 -22.85
CA ARG A 243 -28.52 33.17 -22.79
C ARG A 243 -29.94 32.97 -22.27
N ALA A 244 -30.51 31.80 -22.50
CA ALA A 244 -31.81 31.40 -21.95
C ALA A 244 -31.73 30.89 -20.50
N GLY A 245 -30.56 30.96 -19.85
CA GLY A 245 -30.35 30.49 -18.48
C GLY A 245 -30.23 28.97 -18.34
N ARG A 246 -30.05 28.24 -19.45
CA ARG A 246 -29.91 26.77 -19.43
C ARG A 246 -28.44 26.36 -19.27
N ALA A 247 -28.20 25.27 -18.55
CA ALA A 247 -26.87 24.68 -18.43
C ALA A 247 -26.40 24.14 -19.78
N ALA A 248 -25.36 24.75 -20.35
CA ALA A 248 -24.76 24.38 -21.61
C ALA A 248 -23.31 24.88 -21.67
N GLY A 249 -22.49 24.29 -22.53
CA GLY A 249 -21.10 24.72 -22.65
C GLY A 249 -20.31 24.04 -23.77
N ILE A 250 -19.06 24.45 -23.88
CA ILE A 250 -18.04 23.81 -24.70
C ILE A 250 -16.94 23.29 -23.77
N LEU A 251 -16.54 22.04 -23.94
CA LEU A 251 -15.43 21.41 -23.24
C LEU A 251 -14.34 21.04 -24.26
N ARG A 252 -13.08 21.37 -23.95
CA ARG A 252 -11.92 20.84 -24.67
C ARG A 252 -11.21 19.86 -23.77
N THR A 253 -10.99 18.64 -24.25
CA THR A 253 -10.31 17.59 -23.50
C THR A 253 -9.60 16.62 -24.44
N VAL A 254 -8.58 15.93 -23.94
CA VAL A 254 -7.91 14.87 -24.70
C VAL A 254 -8.82 13.65 -24.76
N ALA A 255 -8.88 12.97 -25.91
CA ALA A 255 -9.80 11.86 -26.13
C ALA A 255 -9.72 10.74 -25.07
N VAL A 256 -8.51 10.37 -24.61
CA VAL A 256 -8.32 9.39 -23.54
C VAL A 256 -8.94 9.81 -22.19
N ALA A 257 -9.06 11.12 -21.93
CA ALA A 257 -9.66 11.67 -20.72
C ALA A 257 -11.16 11.99 -20.88
N ALA A 258 -11.71 11.88 -22.09
CA ALA A 258 -13.13 12.08 -22.33
C ALA A 258 -13.96 10.87 -21.83
N PRO A 259 -15.25 11.07 -21.50
CA PRO A 259 -16.18 9.97 -21.24
C PRO A 259 -16.14 8.94 -22.37
N PRO A 260 -16.09 7.62 -22.07
CA PRO A 260 -15.95 6.56 -23.07
C PRO A 260 -16.95 6.66 -24.24
N GLU A 261 -18.20 6.98 -23.92
CA GLU A 261 -19.31 7.16 -24.88
C GLU A 261 -19.02 8.26 -25.91
N LEU A 262 -18.25 9.29 -25.55
CA LEU A 262 -17.92 10.41 -26.44
C LEU A 262 -16.73 10.11 -27.35
N ARG A 263 -15.84 9.17 -26.98
CA ARG A 263 -14.58 8.93 -27.71
C ARG A 263 -14.82 8.44 -29.14
N ALA A 264 -15.88 7.68 -29.37
CA ALA A 264 -16.24 7.11 -30.67
C ALA A 264 -17.59 7.61 -31.22
N ALA A 265 -18.28 8.51 -30.51
CA ALA A 265 -19.57 9.01 -30.95
C ALA A 265 -19.46 9.84 -32.25
N SER A 266 -20.37 9.59 -33.18
CA SER A 266 -20.59 10.37 -34.39
C SER A 266 -21.78 11.33 -34.27
N GLY A 267 -22.47 11.33 -33.13
CA GLY A 267 -23.68 12.10 -32.89
C GLY A 267 -23.87 12.43 -31.41
N PRO A 268 -24.95 13.13 -31.05
CA PRO A 268 -25.23 13.49 -29.66
C PRO A 268 -25.47 12.24 -28.80
N VAL A 269 -24.81 12.18 -27.64
CA VAL A 269 -24.93 11.09 -26.67
C VAL A 269 -25.23 11.64 -25.27
N PRO A 270 -26.04 10.95 -24.46
CA PRO A 270 -26.18 11.28 -23.05
C PRO A 270 -24.87 10.96 -22.30
N THR A 271 -24.42 11.88 -21.46
CA THR A 271 -23.20 11.74 -20.63
C THR A 271 -23.34 12.59 -19.37
N THR A 272 -22.36 12.50 -18.47
CA THR A 272 -22.21 13.43 -17.34
C THR A 272 -21.01 14.33 -17.56
N ILE A 273 -21.17 15.65 -17.40
CA ILE A 273 -20.07 16.63 -17.40
C ILE A 273 -20.12 17.41 -16.09
N ALA A 274 -19.02 17.39 -15.32
CA ALA A 274 -18.91 18.05 -14.02
C ALA A 274 -20.10 17.74 -13.07
N GLY A 275 -20.55 16.48 -13.04
CA GLY A 275 -21.67 16.04 -12.19
C GLY A 275 -23.07 16.37 -12.73
N THR A 276 -23.18 16.97 -13.91
CA THR A 276 -24.47 17.31 -14.54
C THR A 276 -24.77 16.35 -15.69
N ALA A 277 -25.98 15.77 -15.71
CA ALA A 277 -26.46 14.96 -16.83
C ALA A 277 -26.77 15.86 -18.04
N VAL A 278 -26.19 15.56 -19.19
CA VAL A 278 -26.25 16.40 -20.40
C VAL A 278 -26.30 15.55 -21.66
N THR A 279 -26.78 16.13 -22.75
CA THR A 279 -26.51 15.62 -24.09
C THR A 279 -25.27 16.31 -24.62
N ALA A 280 -24.26 15.55 -25.03
CA ALA A 280 -23.00 16.07 -25.55
C ALA A 280 -22.69 15.50 -26.94
N VAL A 281 -21.96 16.27 -27.75
CA VAL A 281 -21.53 15.87 -29.08
C VAL A 281 -20.11 16.37 -29.34
N VAL A 282 -19.29 15.52 -29.96
CA VAL A 282 -17.96 15.93 -30.46
C VAL A 282 -18.17 16.70 -31.75
N VAL A 283 -17.86 17.99 -31.73
CA VAL A 283 -18.03 18.89 -32.89
C VAL A 283 -16.73 19.08 -33.67
N ASP A 284 -15.59 18.74 -33.07
CA ASP A 284 -14.30 18.76 -33.76
C ASP A 284 -13.29 17.84 -33.08
N ARG A 285 -12.29 17.41 -33.87
CA ARG A 285 -11.14 16.61 -33.44
C ARG A 285 -9.88 17.25 -33.95
N GLU A 286 -9.11 17.84 -33.04
CA GLU A 286 -7.84 18.45 -33.34
C GLU A 286 -6.74 17.38 -33.21
N PRO A 287 -6.01 17.07 -34.29
CA PRO A 287 -5.06 15.96 -34.27
C PRO A 287 -3.93 16.17 -33.26
N ALA A 288 -3.63 15.14 -32.48
CA ALA A 288 -2.60 15.21 -31.44
C ALA A 288 -1.21 15.54 -32.02
N VAL A 289 -0.44 16.33 -31.28
CA VAL A 289 0.99 16.58 -31.52
C VAL A 289 1.76 16.11 -30.29
N LEU A 290 2.94 15.52 -30.52
CA LEU A 290 3.79 15.00 -29.46
C LEU A 290 4.57 16.13 -28.76
N ASP A 291 3.84 17.01 -28.09
CA ASP A 291 4.39 18.03 -27.20
C ASP A 291 4.62 17.48 -25.78
N GLY A 292 5.10 18.32 -24.85
CA GLY A 292 5.38 17.89 -23.47
C GLY A 292 4.15 17.38 -22.72
N GLY A 293 2.96 17.93 -22.99
CA GLY A 293 1.71 17.52 -22.33
C GLY A 293 1.21 16.17 -22.85
N THR A 294 1.13 16.03 -24.17
CA THR A 294 0.77 14.77 -24.83
C THR A 294 1.78 13.68 -24.53
N ARG A 295 3.08 14.01 -24.48
CA ARG A 295 4.14 13.05 -24.12
C ARG A 295 3.90 12.40 -22.77
N ALA A 296 3.60 13.19 -21.73
CA ALA A 296 3.33 12.65 -20.39
C ALA A 296 2.12 11.70 -20.36
N LEU A 297 1.09 11.99 -21.16
CA LEU A 297 -0.08 11.11 -21.30
C LEU A 297 0.26 9.82 -22.04
N VAL A 298 1.07 9.89 -23.10
CA VAL A 298 1.56 8.73 -23.84
C VAL A 298 2.44 7.84 -22.97
N GLU A 299 3.38 8.42 -22.23
CA GLU A 299 4.26 7.68 -21.31
C GLU A 299 3.46 6.92 -20.24
N ARG A 300 2.41 7.56 -19.70
CA ARG A 300 1.48 6.92 -18.78
C ARG A 300 0.73 5.77 -19.45
N ALA A 301 0.17 5.97 -20.65
CA ALA A 301 -0.59 4.95 -21.35
C ALA A 301 0.27 3.71 -21.70
N MET A 302 1.51 3.92 -22.16
CA MET A 302 2.46 2.83 -22.42
C MET A 302 2.78 2.04 -21.15
N PHE A 303 2.95 2.73 -20.02
CA PHE A 303 3.20 2.08 -18.74
C PHE A 303 1.99 1.31 -18.23
N ASP A 304 0.78 1.87 -18.39
CA ASP A 304 -0.48 1.21 -18.03
C ASP A 304 -0.70 -0.06 -18.89
N GLU A 305 -0.33 -0.04 -20.18
CA GLU A 305 -0.35 -1.20 -21.06
C GLU A 305 0.67 -2.28 -20.63
N TRP A 306 1.89 -1.86 -20.26
CA TRP A 306 2.90 -2.76 -19.70
C TRP A 306 2.41 -3.45 -18.41
N LEU A 307 1.80 -2.69 -17.49
CA LEU A 307 1.20 -3.23 -16.27
C LEU A 307 0.07 -4.23 -16.59
N ALA A 308 -0.82 -3.88 -17.54
CA ALA A 308 -1.90 -4.76 -17.96
C ALA A 308 -1.38 -6.10 -18.49
N ARG A 309 -0.32 -6.08 -19.30
CA ARG A 309 0.33 -7.29 -19.79
C ARG A 309 0.97 -8.10 -18.66
N ARG A 310 1.71 -7.46 -17.75
CA ARG A 310 2.31 -8.13 -16.58
C ARG A 310 1.26 -8.79 -15.69
N ARG A 311 0.12 -8.13 -15.46
CA ARG A 311 -1.02 -8.70 -14.73
C ARG A 311 -1.57 -9.96 -15.41
N ALA A 312 -1.68 -9.96 -16.74
CA ALA A 312 -2.16 -11.12 -17.49
C ALA A 312 -1.18 -12.31 -17.45
N GLU A 313 0.12 -12.04 -17.32
CA GLU A 313 1.19 -13.04 -17.27
C GLU A 313 1.47 -13.58 -15.85
N THR A 314 0.97 -12.92 -14.81
CA THR A 314 1.29 -13.23 -13.40
C THR A 314 0.11 -13.89 -12.68
N ASP A 315 0.37 -14.96 -11.92
CA ASP A 315 -0.63 -15.56 -11.04
C ASP A 315 -0.78 -14.71 -9.76
N VAL A 316 -2.00 -14.24 -9.49
CA VAL A 316 -2.32 -13.46 -8.29
C VAL A 316 -3.19 -14.31 -7.36
N GLU A 317 -2.67 -14.63 -6.17
CA GLU A 317 -3.41 -15.28 -5.09
C GLU A 317 -3.71 -14.27 -3.97
N TRP A 318 -4.98 -14.20 -3.54
CA TRP A 318 -5.39 -13.37 -2.41
C TRP A 318 -5.52 -14.23 -1.15
N PHE A 319 -4.74 -13.95 -0.10
CA PHE A 319 -4.68 -14.82 1.09
C PHE A 319 -5.73 -14.51 2.18
N TRP A 320 -6.47 -13.41 2.06
CA TRP A 320 -7.47 -13.01 3.06
C TRP A 320 -8.90 -13.46 2.73
N LEU A 321 -9.10 -14.25 1.67
CA LEU A 321 -10.39 -14.77 1.22
C LEU A 321 -10.40 -16.29 1.08
N PRO A 322 -11.59 -16.93 1.09
CA PRO A 322 -11.72 -18.35 0.77
C PRO A 322 -11.27 -18.62 -0.68
N ARG A 323 -10.56 -19.73 -0.89
CA ARG A 323 -9.85 -20.10 -2.14
C ARG A 323 -10.72 -20.17 -3.40
N ASP A 324 -12.03 -20.32 -3.24
CA ASP A 324 -13.01 -20.39 -4.33
C ASP A 324 -13.24 -19.03 -5.01
N ARG A 325 -12.85 -17.91 -4.39
CA ARG A 325 -12.91 -16.56 -5.00
C ARG A 325 -11.58 -16.07 -5.58
N THR A 326 -10.49 -16.81 -5.37
CA THR A 326 -9.12 -16.38 -5.72
C THR A 326 -8.55 -17.13 -6.92
N THR A 327 -9.24 -18.17 -7.39
CA THR A 327 -8.89 -18.92 -8.59
C THR A 327 -9.53 -18.29 -9.81
N ARG A 328 -8.69 -17.79 -10.74
CA ARG A 328 -8.98 -17.28 -12.09
C ARG A 328 -10.45 -17.39 -12.52
N VAL A 329 -11.14 -16.26 -12.59
CA VAL A 329 -12.16 -16.08 -13.62
C VAL A 329 -11.39 -15.92 -14.94
N ARG A 330 -11.50 -16.94 -15.80
CA ARG A 330 -11.01 -16.90 -17.18
C ARG A 330 -11.75 -15.85 -18.00
#